data_AF-A0A8S0FKQ3-F1
#
_entry.id   AF-A0A8S0FKQ3-F1
#
_cell.length_a   1.000
_cell.length_b   1.000
_cell.length_c   1.000
_cell.angle_alpha   90.00
_cell.angle_beta   90.00
_cell.angle_gamma   90.00
#
_symmetry.space_group_name_H-M   'P 1'
#
loop_
_entity.id
_entity.type
_entity.pdbx_description
1 polymer ?
#
loop_
_entity_poly.entity_id
_entity_poly.type
_entity_poly.pdbx_seq_one_letter_code
_entity_poly.pdbx_strand_id
1 'polypeptide(L)'
;MKALNREVIEYFKEHVNPGFLEYRKSVTAGGDYGAVEWQAGGLNTLVDTQGQEFIDCLGGFGIFNVGHRNPVVVSAVQNQLAKQPLHSQELLDPLRAMLAKTLAALTPGKLKYSFFCNSGTESVEAALKLAKATYQSPRGKFTFIATSGAFHGKSLGALSATAKSTFRKPFMPLLPGFRHVPFGNIEAMRTALNECKKTGDDVAAVILEPIQGEGGVILPPPGYLTAVRKLCDEFGALMILDEVQTGMGRTGKMFACEHENVQPDILCLAKALGGGVMPIGATIATEEVFSVLFDNPFLRQSHYHLWRQPAGLCGGAGDHQCVAGAELTGSG
;
A
#
# COMPACT_ATOMS: atom_id res chain seq x y z
N MET A 1 29.80 1.29 21.06
CA MET A 1 29.15 1.84 19.86
C MET A 1 30.05 1.88 18.63
N LYS A 2 31.28 2.44 18.65
CA LYS A 2 32.18 2.43 17.47
C LYS A 2 32.47 1.03 16.88
N ALA A 3 32.66 0.02 17.74
CA ALA A 3 32.84 -1.37 17.28
C ALA A 3 31.61 -1.92 16.54
N LEU A 4 30.40 -1.65 17.07
CA LEU A 4 29.14 -2.03 16.45
C LEU A 4 28.97 -1.39 15.07
N ASN A 5 29.25 -0.10 14.90
CA ASN A 5 29.14 0.54 13.58
C ASN A 5 30.05 -0.13 12.54
N ARG A 6 31.27 -0.48 12.93
CA ARG A 6 32.21 -1.19 12.05
C ARG A 6 31.69 -2.58 11.67
N GLU A 7 31.19 -3.34 12.64
CA GLU A 7 30.59 -4.66 12.39
C GLU A 7 29.37 -4.57 11.49
N VAL A 8 28.48 -3.61 11.73
CA VAL A 8 27.30 -3.38 10.89
C VAL A 8 27.72 -3.06 9.45
N ILE A 9 28.69 -2.17 9.24
CA ILE A 9 29.17 -1.84 7.89
C ILE A 9 29.78 -3.06 7.21
N GLU A 10 30.62 -3.83 7.93
CA GLU A 10 31.22 -5.04 7.40
C GLU A 10 30.16 -6.09 7.04
N TYR A 11 29.16 -6.30 7.89
CA TYR A 11 28.07 -7.24 7.59
C TYR A 11 27.17 -6.74 6.47
N PHE A 12 26.97 -5.42 6.32
CA PHE A 12 26.28 -4.88 5.15
C PHE A 12 27.04 -5.16 3.86
N LYS A 13 28.37 -5.04 3.90
CA LYS A 13 29.26 -5.30 2.76
C LYS A 13 29.29 -6.79 2.39
N GLU A 14 29.50 -7.67 3.36
CA GLU A 14 29.77 -9.08 3.13
C GLU A 14 28.50 -9.96 3.12
N HIS A 15 27.41 -9.51 3.76
CA HIS A 15 26.23 -10.36 4.01
C HIS A 15 24.87 -9.72 3.66
N VAL A 16 24.80 -8.44 3.30
CA VAL A 16 23.54 -7.78 2.90
C VAL A 16 23.60 -7.30 1.44
N ASN A 17 24.28 -6.18 1.18
CA ASN A 17 24.50 -5.64 -0.15
C ASN A 17 25.56 -4.52 -0.09
N PRO A 18 26.77 -4.71 -0.66
CA PRO A 18 27.80 -3.66 -0.66
C PRO A 18 27.36 -2.42 -1.44
N GLY A 19 26.48 -2.55 -2.44
CA GLY A 19 25.95 -1.42 -3.20
C GLY A 19 25.12 -0.44 -2.37
N PHE A 20 24.55 -0.85 -1.23
CA PHE A 20 23.90 0.10 -0.32
C PHE A 20 24.90 1.00 0.40
N LEU A 21 26.14 0.54 0.60
CA LEU A 21 27.20 1.35 1.20
C LEU A 21 27.76 2.40 0.22
N GLU A 22 27.55 2.22 -1.08
CA GLU A 22 27.90 3.23 -2.09
C GLU A 22 26.76 4.24 -2.31
N TYR A 23 25.51 3.78 -2.21
CA TYR A 23 24.35 4.58 -2.59
C TYR A 23 23.72 5.40 -1.44
N ARG A 24 23.84 4.94 -0.19
CA ARG A 24 23.11 5.56 0.92
C ARG A 24 23.77 6.87 1.37
N LYS A 25 22.97 7.92 1.54
CA LYS A 25 23.41 9.19 2.15
C LYS A 25 24.02 9.01 3.54
N SER A 26 23.53 8.01 4.29
CA SER A 26 23.99 7.69 5.65
C SER A 26 25.47 7.32 5.72
N VAL A 27 26.11 6.99 4.60
CA VAL A 27 27.54 6.63 4.52
C VAL A 27 28.34 7.58 3.62
N THR A 28 27.70 8.48 2.88
CA THR A 28 28.39 9.44 1.99
C THR A 28 28.50 10.86 2.56
N ALA A 29 27.68 11.24 3.55
CA ALA A 29 27.75 12.55 4.21
C ALA A 29 28.16 12.50 5.69
N GLY A 30 28.23 11.31 6.30
CA GLY A 30 28.48 11.11 7.74
C GLY A 30 29.95 11.07 8.18
N GLY A 31 30.91 11.19 7.26
CA GLY A 31 32.34 11.01 7.57
C GLY A 31 32.73 9.53 7.76
N ASP A 32 33.75 9.26 8.58
CA ASP A 32 34.42 7.95 8.76
C ASP A 32 33.52 6.80 9.29
N TYR A 33 32.23 7.06 9.55
CA TYR A 33 31.28 6.06 10.01
C TYR A 33 29.92 6.27 9.33
N GLY A 34 29.30 5.19 8.88
CA GLY A 34 27.89 5.22 8.51
C GLY A 34 27.02 5.57 9.72
N ALA A 35 26.00 6.42 9.53
CA ALA A 35 24.95 6.62 10.51
C ALA A 35 24.12 5.32 10.64
N VAL A 36 24.22 4.67 11.80
CA VAL A 36 23.52 3.42 12.12
C VAL A 36 22.35 3.77 13.04
N GLU A 37 21.13 3.56 12.57
CA GLU A 37 19.90 3.78 13.35
C GLU A 37 19.92 2.93 14.63
N TRP A 38 19.44 3.50 15.74
CA TRP A 38 19.41 2.80 17.03
C TRP A 38 18.02 2.75 17.64
N GLN A 39 17.35 3.90 17.78
CA GLN A 39 16.02 3.98 18.40
C GLN A 39 15.27 5.23 17.95
N ALA A 40 13.96 5.26 18.19
CA ALA A 40 13.20 6.51 18.13
C ALA A 40 13.58 7.42 19.31
N GLY A 41 13.79 8.72 19.06
CA GLY A 41 13.97 9.73 20.09
C GLY A 41 12.62 10.15 20.67
N GLY A 42 11.83 10.82 19.83
CA GLY A 42 10.43 11.15 20.06
C GLY A 42 9.55 10.73 18.87
N LEU A 43 8.30 11.23 18.81
CA LEU A 43 7.36 10.87 17.74
C LEU A 43 7.88 11.21 16.33
N ASN A 44 8.71 12.23 16.19
CA ASN A 44 9.16 12.74 14.89
C ASN A 44 10.67 12.67 14.71
N THR A 45 11.38 11.95 15.59
CA THR A 45 12.84 11.91 15.58
C THR A 45 13.40 10.49 15.74
N LEU A 46 14.54 10.25 15.11
CA LEU A 46 15.34 9.03 15.21
C LEU A 46 16.70 9.37 15.81
N VAL A 47 17.26 8.46 16.60
CA VAL A 47 18.57 8.60 17.23
C VAL A 47 19.47 7.47 16.72
N ASP A 48 20.68 7.83 16.30
CA ASP A 48 21.69 6.87 15.86
C ASP A 48 22.53 6.32 17.02
N THR A 49 23.46 5.42 16.71
CA THR A 49 24.35 4.80 17.71
C THR A 49 25.35 5.76 18.37
N GLN A 50 25.44 7.02 17.90
CA GLN A 50 26.29 8.06 18.48
C GLN A 50 25.50 9.10 19.26
N GLY A 51 24.18 8.91 19.37
CA GLY A 51 23.29 9.84 20.05
C GLY A 51 22.93 11.06 19.21
N GLN A 52 23.25 11.07 17.91
CA GLN A 52 22.78 12.13 17.02
C GLN A 52 21.30 11.92 16.75
N GLU A 53 20.51 12.96 17.01
CA GLU A 53 19.07 12.98 16.76
C GLU A 53 18.75 13.62 15.41
N PHE A 54 17.87 12.99 14.65
CA PHE A 54 17.46 13.38 13.31
C PHE A 54 15.95 13.63 13.29
N ILE A 55 15.51 14.76 12.75
CA ILE A 55 14.10 14.98 12.41
C ILE A 55 13.77 14.12 11.19
N ASP A 56 12.77 13.25 11.32
CA ASP A 56 12.38 12.34 10.24
C ASP A 56 11.38 12.99 9.27
N CYS A 57 11.92 13.69 8.27
CA CYS A 57 11.15 14.19 7.14
C CYS A 57 11.01 13.16 6.00
N LEU A 58 11.58 11.96 6.14
CA LEU A 58 11.38 10.85 5.19
C LEU A 58 10.11 10.07 5.53
N GLY A 59 9.81 9.93 6.82
CA GLY A 59 8.66 9.18 7.33
C GLY A 59 8.67 7.72 6.89
N GLY A 60 9.85 7.13 6.69
CA GLY A 60 9.99 5.77 6.18
C GLY A 60 9.32 5.56 4.81
N PHE A 61 9.38 6.56 3.92
CA PHE A 61 8.67 6.56 2.63
C PHE A 61 7.13 6.49 2.75
N GLY A 62 6.58 7.09 3.80
CA GLY A 62 5.14 7.16 4.09
C GLY A 62 4.61 6.09 5.04
N ILE A 63 5.47 5.53 5.89
CA ILE A 63 5.11 4.55 6.93
C ILE A 63 4.71 5.26 8.23
N PHE A 64 5.49 6.24 8.69
CA PHE A 64 5.35 6.82 10.03
C PHE A 64 4.32 7.96 10.08
N ASN A 65 3.10 7.74 9.57
CA ASN A 65 2.06 8.80 9.54
C ASN A 65 1.67 9.32 10.93
N VAL A 66 1.69 8.45 11.93
CA VAL A 66 1.35 8.76 13.33
C VAL A 66 2.57 8.87 14.24
N GLY A 67 3.75 9.04 13.63
CA GLY A 67 5.03 9.13 14.33
C GLY A 67 5.64 7.78 14.74
N HIS A 68 6.90 7.85 15.15
CA HIS A 68 7.68 6.73 15.67
C HIS A 68 7.19 6.29 17.04
N ARG A 69 7.01 4.99 17.23
CA ARG A 69 6.60 4.37 18.52
C ARG A 69 5.41 5.07 19.17
N ASN A 70 4.39 5.43 18.37
CA ASN A 70 3.17 6.05 18.88
C ASN A 70 2.62 5.24 20.08
N PRO A 71 2.40 5.86 21.25
CA PRO A 71 2.12 5.14 22.49
C PRO A 71 0.82 4.32 22.42
N VAL A 72 -0.18 4.80 21.67
CA VAL A 72 -1.44 4.08 21.48
C VAL A 72 -1.20 2.80 20.66
N VAL A 73 -0.42 2.90 19.57
CA VAL A 73 -0.07 1.75 18.72
C VAL A 73 0.77 0.75 19.50
N VAL A 74 1.81 1.21 20.20
CA VAL A 74 2.72 0.35 20.94
C VAL A 74 1.98 -0.38 22.07
N SER A 75 1.13 0.32 22.83
CA SER A 75 0.34 -0.30 23.89
C SER A 75 -0.60 -1.36 23.34
N ALA A 76 -1.29 -1.09 22.24
CA ALA A 76 -2.15 -2.08 21.59
C ALA A 76 -1.35 -3.33 21.19
N VAL A 77 -0.17 -3.16 20.57
CA VAL A 77 0.76 -4.24 20.21
C VAL A 77 1.19 -5.08 21.40
N GLN A 78 1.63 -4.44 22.48
CA GLN A 78 2.03 -5.12 23.71
C GLN A 78 0.87 -5.91 24.34
N ASN A 79 -0.33 -5.33 24.40
CA ASN A 79 -1.50 -5.97 24.99
C ASN A 79 -1.93 -7.22 24.21
N GLN A 80 -1.85 -7.22 22.88
CA GLN A 80 -2.17 -8.41 22.09
C GLN A 80 -1.05 -9.44 22.12
N LEU A 81 0.21 -9.01 22.16
CA LEU A 81 1.38 -9.88 22.28
C LEU A 81 1.30 -10.75 23.54
N ALA A 82 0.84 -10.17 24.66
CA ALA A 82 0.63 -10.89 25.91
C ALA A 82 -0.46 -11.98 25.85
N LYS A 83 -1.32 -11.97 24.82
CA LYS A 83 -2.38 -12.97 24.61
C LYS A 83 -1.97 -14.01 23.58
N GLN A 84 -1.84 -13.58 22.33
CA GLN A 84 -1.48 -14.43 21.20
C GLN A 84 -0.98 -13.56 20.04
N PRO A 85 0.30 -13.64 19.66
CA PRO A 85 0.85 -12.80 18.58
C PRO A 85 0.43 -13.26 17.18
N LEU A 86 0.18 -14.55 16.99
CA LEU A 86 -0.17 -15.17 15.70
C LEU A 86 -1.33 -16.14 15.87
N HIS A 87 -2.33 -16.03 14.99
CA HIS A 87 -3.47 -16.95 14.92
C HIS A 87 -3.07 -18.37 14.47
N SER A 88 -3.92 -19.35 14.77
CA SER A 88 -3.74 -20.76 14.37
C SER A 88 -4.08 -21.05 12.92
N GLN A 89 -4.67 -20.09 12.19
CA GLN A 89 -5.24 -20.22 10.84
C GLN A 89 -6.50 -21.11 10.74
N GLU A 90 -6.84 -21.84 11.81
CA GLU A 90 -8.00 -22.72 11.87
C GLU A 90 -9.15 -22.10 12.68
N LEU A 91 -8.85 -21.59 13.88
CA LEU A 91 -9.83 -20.91 14.70
C LEU A 91 -10.09 -19.51 14.13
N LEU A 92 -11.35 -19.09 14.16
CA LEU A 92 -11.75 -17.75 13.72
C LEU A 92 -11.05 -16.69 14.58
N ASP A 93 -10.16 -15.90 13.97
CA ASP A 93 -9.38 -14.87 14.64
C ASP A 93 -10.19 -13.56 14.77
N PRO A 94 -10.58 -13.13 15.99
CA PRO A 94 -11.56 -12.05 16.16
C PRO A 94 -11.06 -10.71 15.62
N LEU A 95 -9.77 -10.41 15.73
CA LEU A 95 -9.21 -9.15 15.28
C LEU A 95 -9.25 -8.99 13.75
N ARG A 96 -9.28 -10.07 12.98
CA ARG A 96 -9.53 -10.00 11.53
C ARG A 96 -10.92 -9.52 11.22
N ALA A 97 -11.92 -10.07 11.89
CA ALA A 97 -13.30 -9.62 11.74
C ALA A 97 -13.45 -8.14 12.13
N MET A 98 -12.84 -7.73 13.25
CA MET A 98 -12.91 -6.34 13.72
C MET A 98 -12.24 -5.38 12.75
N LEU A 99 -11.01 -5.65 12.29
CA LEU A 99 -10.33 -4.77 11.33
C LEU A 99 -11.06 -4.71 9.99
N ALA A 100 -11.58 -5.85 9.49
CA ALA A 100 -12.37 -5.87 8.25
C ALA A 100 -13.64 -5.01 8.41
N LYS A 101 -14.32 -5.11 9.56
CA LYS A 101 -15.49 -4.28 9.87
C LYS A 101 -15.14 -2.79 9.93
N THR A 102 -14.03 -2.43 10.58
CA THR A 102 -13.58 -1.03 10.66
C THR A 102 -13.21 -0.48 9.29
N LEU A 103 -12.48 -1.24 8.48
CA LEU A 103 -12.14 -0.82 7.12
C LEU A 103 -13.38 -0.64 6.26
N ALA A 104 -14.33 -1.58 6.29
CA ALA A 104 -15.59 -1.45 5.56
C ALA A 104 -16.40 -0.21 5.97
N ALA A 105 -16.30 0.23 7.24
CA ALA A 105 -16.96 1.45 7.71
C ALA A 105 -16.22 2.73 7.28
N LEU A 106 -14.90 2.65 7.10
CA LEU A 106 -14.05 3.79 6.77
C LEU A 106 -13.95 4.02 5.26
N THR A 107 -13.92 2.94 4.47
CA THR A 107 -13.73 3.00 3.01
C THR A 107 -14.97 3.55 2.31
N PRO A 108 -14.81 4.26 1.18
CA PRO A 108 -15.93 4.88 0.49
C PRO A 108 -16.91 3.85 -0.09
N GLY A 109 -18.20 4.20 -0.03
CA GLY A 109 -19.28 3.55 -0.77
C GLY A 109 -19.43 2.06 -0.48
N LYS A 110 -19.29 1.22 -1.52
CA LYS A 110 -19.61 -0.22 -1.49
C LYS A 110 -18.42 -1.12 -1.15
N LEU A 111 -17.26 -0.57 -0.85
CA LEU A 111 -16.09 -1.35 -0.41
C LEU A 111 -16.42 -2.03 0.93
N LYS A 112 -16.36 -3.36 0.98
CA LYS A 112 -16.96 -4.14 2.07
C LYS A 112 -16.08 -5.27 2.62
N TYR A 113 -15.36 -5.97 1.75
CA TYR A 113 -14.58 -7.14 2.16
C TYR A 113 -13.09 -6.85 2.09
N SER A 114 -12.36 -7.24 3.13
CA SER A 114 -10.91 -7.05 3.22
C SER A 114 -10.20 -8.39 3.17
N PHE A 115 -9.34 -8.57 2.18
CA PHE A 115 -8.22 -9.50 2.27
C PHE A 115 -7.04 -8.76 2.89
N PHE A 116 -6.17 -9.49 3.57
CA PHE A 116 -5.04 -8.85 4.21
C PHE A 116 -3.75 -9.65 4.05
N CYS A 117 -2.65 -8.94 4.06
CA CYS A 117 -1.32 -9.41 3.74
C CYS A 117 -0.28 -8.63 4.53
N ASN A 118 0.99 -8.71 4.15
CA ASN A 118 2.11 -8.20 4.95
C ASN A 118 2.76 -6.94 4.36
N SER A 119 2.42 -6.57 3.13
CA SER A 119 3.06 -5.46 2.43
C SER A 119 2.19 -4.87 1.32
N GLY A 120 2.63 -3.72 0.78
CA GLY A 120 1.98 -3.09 -0.37
C GLY A 120 2.04 -3.95 -1.64
N THR A 121 3.18 -4.61 -1.90
CA THR A 121 3.31 -5.49 -3.08
C THR A 121 2.34 -6.68 -2.97
N GLU A 122 2.18 -7.27 -1.77
CA GLU A 122 1.19 -8.35 -1.58
C GLU A 122 -0.25 -7.84 -1.69
N SER A 123 -0.53 -6.60 -1.30
CA SER A 123 -1.86 -6.00 -1.49
C SER A 123 -2.18 -5.81 -2.97
N VAL A 124 -1.19 -5.39 -3.77
CA VAL A 124 -1.37 -5.28 -5.22
C VAL A 124 -1.53 -6.66 -5.86
N GLU A 125 -0.71 -7.66 -5.48
CA GLU A 125 -0.89 -9.03 -5.95
C GLU A 125 -2.30 -9.57 -5.60
N ALA A 126 -2.79 -9.24 -4.40
CA ALA A 126 -4.14 -9.52 -3.97
C ALA A 126 -5.18 -8.87 -4.91
N ALA A 127 -5.07 -7.59 -5.21
CA ALA A 127 -5.94 -6.91 -6.15
C ALA A 127 -5.88 -7.51 -7.57
N LEU A 128 -4.68 -7.80 -8.07
CA LEU A 128 -4.48 -8.38 -9.40
C LEU A 128 -5.17 -9.72 -9.55
N LYS A 129 -4.97 -10.70 -8.63
CA LYS A 129 -5.71 -11.98 -8.77
C LYS A 129 -7.22 -11.84 -8.47
N LEU A 130 -7.69 -10.78 -7.80
CA LEU A 130 -9.14 -10.56 -7.62
C LEU A 130 -9.71 -10.21 -9.00
N ALA A 131 -9.13 -9.20 -9.65
CA ALA A 131 -9.50 -8.84 -11.02
C ALA A 131 -9.38 -10.02 -12.00
N LYS A 132 -8.33 -10.84 -11.89
CA LYS A 132 -8.20 -12.06 -12.71
C LYS A 132 -9.34 -13.04 -12.43
N ALA A 133 -9.62 -13.39 -11.18
CA ALA A 133 -10.67 -14.35 -10.85
C ALA A 133 -12.06 -13.85 -11.29
N THR A 134 -12.34 -12.55 -11.16
CA THR A 134 -13.63 -11.96 -11.55
C THR A 134 -13.83 -11.91 -13.07
N TYR A 135 -12.79 -11.63 -13.86
CA TYR A 135 -12.95 -11.37 -15.30
C TYR A 135 -12.24 -12.36 -16.24
N GLN A 136 -11.08 -12.90 -15.88
CA GLN A 136 -10.33 -13.78 -16.79
C GLN A 136 -11.02 -15.12 -16.98
N SER A 137 -11.43 -15.77 -15.89
CA SER A 137 -12.10 -17.08 -15.97
C SER A 137 -13.54 -16.99 -16.50
N PRO A 138 -14.39 -16.01 -16.09
CA PRO A 138 -15.81 -16.04 -16.43
C PRO A 138 -16.20 -15.12 -17.60
N ARG A 139 -15.44 -14.05 -17.87
CA ARG A 139 -15.83 -12.96 -18.80
C ARG A 139 -14.86 -12.75 -19.96
N GLY A 140 -13.78 -13.53 -20.04
CA GLY A 140 -12.82 -13.49 -21.14
C GLY A 140 -11.99 -12.21 -21.27
N LYS A 141 -11.83 -11.41 -20.20
CA LYS A 141 -11.01 -10.19 -20.22
C LYS A 141 -9.69 -10.43 -19.51
N PHE A 142 -8.55 -10.18 -20.16
CA PHE A 142 -7.23 -10.56 -19.65
C PHE A 142 -6.23 -9.41 -19.52
N THR A 143 -6.46 -8.30 -20.21
CA THR A 143 -5.52 -7.18 -20.28
C THR A 143 -5.60 -6.30 -19.03
N PHE A 144 -4.47 -5.77 -18.58
CA PHE A 144 -4.38 -4.78 -17.51
C PHE A 144 -3.78 -3.49 -18.06
N ILE A 145 -4.38 -2.35 -17.71
CA ILE A 145 -3.81 -1.03 -18.00
C ILE A 145 -3.23 -0.45 -16.72
N ALA A 146 -1.95 -0.11 -16.74
CA ALA A 146 -1.27 0.67 -15.71
C ALA A 146 -0.78 2.00 -16.30
N THR A 147 -0.19 2.87 -15.48
CA THR A 147 0.32 4.17 -15.96
C THR A 147 1.84 4.24 -15.96
N SER A 148 2.45 4.92 -16.92
CA SER A 148 3.88 5.25 -16.87
C SER A 148 4.20 6.08 -15.63
N GLY A 149 5.38 5.90 -15.04
CA GLY A 149 5.76 6.51 -13.76
C GLY A 149 5.29 5.75 -12.51
N ALA A 150 4.33 4.83 -12.63
CA ALA A 150 3.73 4.15 -11.49
C ALA A 150 4.68 3.18 -10.75
N PHE A 151 4.46 3.04 -9.45
CA PHE A 151 5.11 2.06 -8.58
C PHE A 151 4.07 1.29 -7.76
N HIS A 152 3.91 0.01 -8.08
CA HIS A 152 2.93 -0.87 -7.43
C HIS A 152 3.58 -2.02 -6.64
N GLY A 153 4.91 -2.05 -6.56
CA GLY A 153 5.66 -3.08 -5.87
C GLY A 153 6.70 -3.78 -6.76
N LYS A 154 7.35 -4.79 -6.18
CA LYS A 154 8.52 -5.47 -6.76
C LYS A 154 8.39 -7.00 -6.81
N SER A 155 7.32 -7.58 -6.27
CA SER A 155 6.97 -8.97 -6.60
C SER A 155 6.58 -9.06 -8.08
N LEU A 156 6.79 -10.21 -8.74
CA LEU A 156 6.72 -10.29 -10.20
C LEU A 156 5.37 -9.86 -10.82
N GLY A 157 4.24 -10.11 -10.15
CA GLY A 157 2.93 -9.67 -10.62
C GLY A 157 2.75 -8.16 -10.48
N ALA A 158 3.00 -7.61 -9.29
CA ALA A 158 2.99 -6.17 -9.05
C ALA A 158 4.01 -5.41 -9.92
N LEU A 159 5.19 -5.98 -10.15
CA LEU A 159 6.23 -5.45 -11.01
C LEU A 159 5.79 -5.39 -12.48
N SER A 160 4.84 -6.23 -12.89
CA SER A 160 4.21 -6.16 -14.21
C SER A 160 3.39 -4.87 -14.38
N ALA A 161 2.84 -4.32 -13.30
CA ALA A 161 2.16 -3.03 -13.27
C ALA A 161 3.12 -1.84 -13.02
N THR A 162 4.12 -1.98 -12.14
CA THR A 162 5.18 -0.97 -11.93
C THR A 162 5.87 -0.61 -13.25
N ALA A 163 6.07 0.68 -13.53
CA ALA A 163 6.44 1.14 -14.88
C ALA A 163 7.93 1.43 -15.10
N LYS A 164 8.71 1.68 -14.04
CA LYS A 164 10.10 2.12 -14.17
C LYS A 164 10.98 1.06 -14.84
N SER A 165 11.57 1.39 -15.99
CA SER A 165 12.34 0.45 -16.80
C SER A 165 13.48 -0.23 -16.03
N THR A 166 14.18 0.49 -15.16
CA THR A 166 15.33 -0.03 -14.40
C THR A 166 14.93 -1.14 -13.45
N PHE A 167 13.69 -1.11 -12.93
CA PHE A 167 13.18 -2.16 -12.05
C PHE A 167 12.64 -3.37 -12.81
N ARG A 168 12.23 -3.21 -14.08
CA ARG A 168 11.59 -4.29 -14.86
C ARG A 168 12.56 -5.09 -15.71
N LYS A 169 13.47 -4.42 -16.44
CA LYS A 169 14.30 -5.02 -17.50
C LYS A 169 15.04 -6.30 -17.07
N PRO A 170 15.66 -6.37 -15.88
CA PRO A 170 16.40 -7.57 -15.47
C PRO A 170 15.52 -8.81 -15.23
N PHE A 171 14.20 -8.65 -15.07
CA PHE A 171 13.27 -9.72 -14.70
C PHE A 171 12.26 -10.05 -15.81
N MET A 172 12.47 -9.53 -17.02
CA MET A 172 11.62 -9.88 -18.16
C MET A 172 11.89 -11.31 -18.64
N PRO A 173 10.86 -12.05 -19.13
CA PRO A 173 9.47 -11.61 -19.34
C PRO A 173 8.64 -11.58 -18.04
N LEU A 174 7.85 -10.51 -17.89
CA LEU A 174 6.88 -10.33 -16.81
C LEU A 174 5.49 -10.89 -17.22
N LEU A 175 4.44 -10.67 -16.42
CA LEU A 175 3.10 -11.16 -16.77
C LEU A 175 2.64 -10.57 -18.12
N PRO A 176 2.16 -11.41 -19.04
CA PRO A 176 1.63 -10.94 -20.32
C PRO A 176 0.33 -10.14 -20.11
N GLY A 177 0.00 -9.28 -21.06
CA GLY A 177 -1.25 -8.51 -21.06
C GLY A 177 -1.21 -7.21 -20.25
N PHE A 178 -0.08 -6.83 -19.65
CA PHE A 178 0.08 -5.49 -19.07
C PHE A 178 0.49 -4.47 -20.14
N ARG A 179 -0.26 -3.36 -20.24
CA ARG A 179 0.05 -2.21 -21.09
C ARG A 179 0.09 -0.94 -20.25
N HIS A 180 0.92 0.03 -20.63
CA HIS A 180 1.10 1.29 -19.91
C HIS A 180 0.65 2.49 -20.73
N VAL A 181 -0.12 3.39 -20.11
CA VAL A 181 -0.52 4.70 -20.69
C VAL A 181 0.08 5.86 -19.89
N PRO A 182 0.23 7.08 -20.44
CA PRO A 182 0.69 8.23 -19.67
C PRO A 182 -0.25 8.56 -18.49
N PHE A 183 0.31 8.74 -17.29
CA PHE A 183 -0.46 9.19 -16.12
C PHE A 183 -1.06 10.58 -16.35
N GLY A 184 -2.29 10.80 -15.84
CA GLY A 184 -3.01 12.08 -16.02
C GLY A 184 -3.58 12.32 -17.41
N ASN A 185 -3.39 11.41 -18.38
CA ASN A 185 -3.93 11.53 -19.74
C ASN A 185 -5.13 10.60 -19.96
N ILE A 186 -6.34 11.14 -19.81
CA ILE A 186 -7.58 10.36 -19.94
C ILE A 186 -7.84 9.90 -21.38
N GLU A 187 -7.48 10.70 -22.38
CA GLU A 187 -7.67 10.37 -23.79
C GLU A 187 -6.80 9.20 -24.23
N ALA A 188 -5.55 9.15 -23.75
CA ALA A 188 -4.66 8.01 -23.98
C ALA A 188 -5.21 6.72 -23.35
N MET A 189 -5.78 6.83 -22.14
CA MET A 189 -6.43 5.69 -21.49
C MET A 189 -7.66 5.23 -22.28
N ARG A 190 -8.55 6.14 -22.68
CA ARG A 190 -9.72 5.84 -23.51
C ARG A 190 -9.33 5.14 -24.82
N THR A 191 -8.28 5.64 -25.48
CA THR A 191 -7.74 5.03 -26.70
C THR A 191 -7.26 3.61 -26.42
N ALA A 192 -6.48 3.39 -25.36
CA ALA A 192 -5.98 2.06 -25.00
C ALA A 192 -7.11 1.07 -24.72
N LEU A 193 -8.14 1.44 -23.94
CA LEU A 193 -9.29 0.57 -23.68
C LEU A 193 -10.07 0.26 -24.97
N ASN A 194 -10.29 1.25 -25.83
CA ASN A 194 -10.95 1.08 -27.12
C ASN A 194 -10.19 0.13 -28.06
N GLU A 195 -8.89 0.32 -28.22
CA GLU A 195 -8.10 -0.53 -29.10
C GLU A 195 -8.04 -1.97 -28.58
N CYS A 196 -7.90 -2.17 -27.27
CA CYS A 196 -8.00 -3.50 -26.66
C CYS A 196 -9.35 -4.17 -26.97
N LYS A 197 -10.46 -3.43 -26.85
CA LYS A 197 -11.80 -3.93 -27.18
C LYS A 197 -11.93 -4.32 -28.66
N LYS A 198 -11.36 -3.51 -29.58
CA LYS A 198 -11.41 -3.79 -31.02
C LYS A 198 -10.62 -5.04 -31.41
N THR A 199 -9.50 -5.31 -30.73
CA THR A 199 -8.64 -6.46 -31.03
C THR A 199 -9.03 -7.74 -30.28
N GLY A 200 -10.06 -7.69 -29.42
CA GLY A 200 -10.47 -8.83 -28.59
C GLY A 200 -9.56 -9.08 -27.37
N ASP A 201 -8.70 -8.11 -27.03
CA ASP A 201 -7.84 -8.12 -25.85
C ASP A 201 -8.48 -7.34 -24.68
N ASP A 202 -9.79 -7.47 -24.47
CA ASP A 202 -10.55 -6.65 -23.53
C ASP A 202 -9.88 -6.52 -22.14
N VAL A 203 -9.97 -5.30 -21.60
CA VAL A 203 -9.31 -4.90 -20.35
C VAL A 203 -10.10 -5.43 -19.15
N ALA A 204 -9.43 -6.23 -18.31
CA ALA A 204 -9.95 -6.72 -17.05
C ALA A 204 -9.96 -5.62 -15.97
N ALA A 205 -8.87 -4.87 -15.87
CA ALA A 205 -8.74 -3.80 -14.89
C ALA A 205 -7.77 -2.70 -15.31
N VAL A 206 -8.04 -1.50 -14.81
CA VAL A 206 -7.12 -0.36 -14.78
C VAL A 206 -6.58 -0.24 -13.35
N ILE A 207 -5.26 -0.15 -13.20
CA ILE A 207 -4.59 0.08 -11.91
C ILE A 207 -3.80 1.39 -11.94
N LEU A 208 -3.99 2.23 -10.93
CA LEU A 208 -3.26 3.49 -10.78
C LEU A 208 -3.18 3.93 -9.31
N GLU A 209 -2.16 4.74 -9.00
CA GLU A 209 -2.08 5.53 -7.78
C GLU A 209 -2.93 6.81 -7.97
N PRO A 210 -3.61 7.35 -6.93
CA PRO A 210 -4.27 8.66 -7.02
C PRO A 210 -3.28 9.80 -7.30
N ILE A 211 -2.09 9.72 -6.69
CA ILE A 211 -0.94 10.60 -6.89
C ILE A 211 0.28 9.67 -6.97
N GLN A 212 1.10 9.77 -8.01
CA GLN A 212 2.27 8.91 -8.12
C GLN A 212 3.37 9.37 -7.16
N GLY A 213 3.68 8.55 -6.16
CA GLY A 213 4.65 8.94 -5.14
C GLY A 213 6.10 8.77 -5.61
N GLU A 214 6.52 7.53 -5.85
CA GLU A 214 7.88 7.20 -6.35
C GLU A 214 8.18 7.75 -7.76
N GLY A 215 7.13 8.14 -8.50
CA GLY A 215 7.23 8.87 -9.76
C GLY A 215 7.71 10.31 -9.61
N GLY A 216 7.74 10.85 -8.38
CA GLY A 216 8.16 12.21 -8.08
C GLY A 216 7.03 13.13 -7.59
N VAL A 217 6.06 12.59 -6.85
CA VAL A 217 4.88 13.33 -6.36
C VAL A 217 4.11 13.98 -7.51
N ILE A 218 3.68 13.16 -8.46
CA ILE A 218 2.98 13.61 -9.68
C ILE A 218 1.48 13.67 -9.39
N LEU A 219 0.95 14.89 -9.29
CA LEU A 219 -0.49 15.12 -9.19
C LEU A 219 -1.15 14.98 -10.57
N PRO A 220 -2.27 14.25 -10.69
CA PRO A 220 -3.03 14.24 -11.92
C PRO A 220 -3.78 15.56 -12.12
N PRO A 221 -4.24 15.88 -13.34
CA PRO A 221 -5.16 16.99 -13.57
C PRO A 221 -6.46 16.81 -12.76
N PRO A 222 -7.08 17.88 -12.26
CA PRO A 222 -8.36 17.80 -11.56
C PRO A 222 -9.43 17.08 -12.39
N GLY A 223 -10.16 16.16 -11.77
CA GLY A 223 -11.22 15.38 -12.42
C GLY A 223 -10.71 14.18 -13.21
N TYR A 224 -9.39 13.98 -13.31
CA TYR A 224 -8.81 12.81 -13.97
C TYR A 224 -9.26 11.52 -13.30
N LEU A 225 -9.20 11.44 -11.97
CA LEU A 225 -9.53 10.20 -11.25
C LEU A 225 -11.01 9.84 -11.42
N THR A 226 -11.88 10.86 -11.35
CA THR A 226 -13.32 10.74 -11.64
C THR A 226 -13.56 10.28 -13.08
N ALA A 227 -12.81 10.81 -14.05
CA ALA A 227 -12.94 10.43 -15.44
C ALA A 227 -12.49 8.98 -15.68
N VAL A 228 -11.41 8.53 -15.03
CA VAL A 228 -10.95 7.14 -15.06
C VAL A 228 -12.02 6.19 -14.51
N ARG A 229 -12.67 6.54 -13.39
CA ARG A 229 -13.80 5.76 -12.83
C ARG A 229 -14.92 5.57 -13.85
N LYS A 230 -15.41 6.66 -14.44
CA LYS A 230 -16.47 6.62 -15.47
C LYS A 230 -16.06 5.80 -16.68
N LEU A 231 -14.79 5.90 -17.09
CA LEU A 231 -14.25 5.11 -18.19
C LEU A 231 -14.17 3.62 -17.86
N CYS A 232 -13.81 3.26 -16.63
CA CYS A 232 -13.85 1.87 -16.17
C CYS A 232 -15.29 1.31 -16.23
N ASP A 233 -16.28 2.11 -15.80
CA ASP A 233 -17.70 1.74 -15.87
C ASP A 233 -18.16 1.53 -17.33
N GLU A 234 -17.81 2.45 -18.24
CA GLU A 234 -18.15 2.40 -19.66
C GLU A 234 -17.66 1.11 -20.35
N PHE A 235 -16.45 0.66 -20.01
CA PHE A 235 -15.83 -0.52 -20.62
C PHE A 235 -16.04 -1.81 -19.82
N GLY A 236 -16.67 -1.71 -18.64
CA GLY A 236 -16.80 -2.82 -17.69
C GLY A 236 -15.44 -3.40 -17.28
N ALA A 237 -14.45 -2.52 -17.05
CA ALA A 237 -13.16 -2.86 -16.47
C ALA A 237 -13.18 -2.49 -14.98
N LEU A 238 -12.48 -3.24 -14.13
CA LEU A 238 -12.36 -2.86 -12.73
C LEU A 238 -11.39 -1.69 -12.57
N MET A 239 -11.72 -0.77 -11.66
CA MET A 239 -10.79 0.25 -11.19
C MET A 239 -10.11 -0.22 -9.91
N ILE A 240 -8.78 -0.37 -9.97
CA ILE A 240 -7.92 -0.66 -8.82
C ILE A 240 -7.20 0.62 -8.44
N LEU A 241 -7.44 1.10 -7.22
CA LEU A 241 -6.67 2.21 -6.66
C LEU A 241 -5.58 1.71 -5.73
N ASP A 242 -4.33 2.05 -6.07
CA ASP A 242 -3.19 1.84 -5.20
C ASP A 242 -2.99 3.02 -4.25
N GLU A 243 -3.56 2.91 -3.05
CA GLU A 243 -3.42 3.89 -1.97
C GLU A 243 -2.44 3.43 -0.89
N VAL A 244 -1.50 2.54 -1.26
CA VAL A 244 -0.45 2.08 -0.35
C VAL A 244 0.36 3.25 0.23
N GLN A 245 0.60 4.31 -0.55
CA GLN A 245 1.36 5.48 -0.10
C GLN A 245 0.50 6.70 0.22
N THR A 246 -0.61 6.89 -0.50
CA THR A 246 -1.48 8.07 -0.36
C THR A 246 -2.55 7.91 0.73
N GLY A 247 -2.84 6.68 1.15
CA GLY A 247 -3.83 6.38 2.16
C GLY A 247 -3.40 6.78 3.57
N MET A 248 -4.30 6.52 4.52
CA MET A 248 -4.12 6.76 5.95
C MET A 248 -3.82 8.22 6.30
N GLY A 249 -4.51 9.16 5.66
CA GLY A 249 -4.42 10.59 6.00
C GLY A 249 -3.33 11.37 5.27
N ARG A 250 -2.47 10.71 4.49
CA ARG A 250 -1.22 11.32 3.97
C ARG A 250 -1.46 12.57 3.13
N THR A 251 -2.52 12.59 2.35
CA THR A 251 -2.84 13.67 1.39
C THR A 251 -3.83 14.71 1.94
N GLY A 252 -4.13 14.69 3.24
CA GLY A 252 -5.12 15.57 3.88
C GLY A 252 -6.55 15.00 3.93
N LYS A 253 -6.77 13.82 3.34
CA LYS A 253 -7.97 12.98 3.46
C LYS A 253 -7.58 11.58 3.91
N MET A 254 -8.52 10.81 4.46
CA MET A 254 -8.20 9.45 4.93
C MET A 254 -7.70 8.59 3.76
N PHE A 255 -8.37 8.72 2.62
CA PHE A 255 -7.93 8.17 1.34
C PHE A 255 -7.89 9.30 0.30
N ALA A 256 -6.88 9.33 -0.56
CA ALA A 256 -6.75 10.41 -1.54
C ALA A 256 -7.89 10.41 -2.57
N CYS A 257 -8.54 9.28 -2.82
CA CYS A 257 -9.72 9.19 -3.66
C CYS A 257 -10.91 10.03 -3.15
N GLU A 258 -10.94 10.37 -1.85
CA GLU A 258 -11.98 11.21 -1.24
C GLU A 258 -11.90 12.66 -1.70
N HIS A 259 -10.75 13.14 -2.20
CA HIS A 259 -10.63 14.49 -2.77
C HIS A 259 -11.54 14.68 -3.99
N GLU A 260 -11.80 13.62 -4.74
CA GLU A 260 -12.73 13.61 -5.88
C GLU A 260 -13.98 12.75 -5.62
N ASN A 261 -14.17 12.23 -4.40
CA ASN A 261 -15.24 11.30 -4.02
C ASN A 261 -15.34 10.07 -4.94
N VAL A 262 -14.19 9.52 -5.35
CA VAL A 262 -14.13 8.35 -6.24
C VAL A 262 -14.14 7.06 -5.45
N GLN A 263 -15.05 6.15 -5.80
CA GLN A 263 -15.07 4.78 -5.28
C GLN A 263 -14.41 3.81 -6.29
N PRO A 264 -13.28 3.18 -5.94
CA PRO A 264 -12.73 2.09 -6.76
C PRO A 264 -13.53 0.80 -6.56
N ASP A 265 -13.25 -0.19 -7.41
CA ASP A 265 -13.74 -1.56 -7.20
C ASP A 265 -12.85 -2.32 -6.21
N ILE A 266 -11.55 -2.00 -6.23
CA ILE A 266 -10.54 -2.56 -5.33
C ILE A 266 -9.62 -1.43 -4.83
N LEU A 267 -9.40 -1.37 -3.53
CA LEU A 267 -8.50 -0.43 -2.85
C LEU A 267 -7.35 -1.19 -2.20
N CYS A 268 -6.10 -0.81 -2.51
CA CYS A 268 -4.90 -1.35 -1.87
C CYS A 268 -4.38 -0.40 -0.79
N LEU A 269 -4.10 -0.93 0.39
CA LEU A 269 -3.53 -0.20 1.53
C LEU A 269 -2.34 -0.98 2.11
N ALA A 270 -1.33 -0.29 2.63
CA ALA A 270 -0.25 -0.87 3.43
C ALA A 270 0.47 0.27 4.19
N LYS A 271 1.81 0.22 4.30
CA LYS A 271 2.67 1.25 4.92
C LYS A 271 2.09 1.75 6.25
N ALA A 272 1.54 2.96 6.27
CA ALA A 272 0.98 3.62 7.43
C ALA A 272 -0.18 2.88 8.11
N LEU A 273 -0.83 1.92 7.44
CA LEU A 273 -1.87 1.07 8.03
C LEU A 273 -1.35 0.34 9.28
N GLY A 274 -0.05 0.01 9.32
CA GLY A 274 0.61 -0.63 10.45
C GLY A 274 1.06 0.31 11.57
N GLY A 275 0.76 1.60 11.47
CA GLY A 275 1.10 2.61 12.48
C GLY A 275 2.59 2.80 12.73
N GLY A 276 3.46 2.40 11.79
CA GLY A 276 4.91 2.41 11.98
C GLY A 276 5.44 1.36 12.96
N VAL A 277 4.61 0.40 13.37
CA VAL A 277 5.01 -0.66 14.30
C VAL A 277 4.94 -2.04 13.66
N MET A 278 3.87 -2.33 12.91
CA MET A 278 3.64 -3.66 12.31
C MET A 278 3.67 -3.63 10.78
N PRO A 279 4.23 -4.65 10.11
CA PRO A 279 4.03 -4.83 8.68
C PRO A 279 2.60 -5.34 8.42
N ILE A 280 1.86 -4.64 7.57
CA ILE A 280 0.51 -5.04 7.15
C ILE A 280 0.17 -4.46 5.78
N GLY A 281 -0.59 -5.21 4.98
CA GLY A 281 -1.32 -4.73 3.82
C GLY A 281 -2.78 -5.17 3.88
N ALA A 282 -3.65 -4.44 3.19
CA ALA A 282 -5.07 -4.73 3.07
C ALA A 282 -5.54 -4.45 1.64
N THR A 283 -6.30 -5.38 1.08
CA THR A 283 -6.98 -5.23 -0.21
C THR A 283 -8.46 -5.29 0.05
N ILE A 284 -9.12 -4.14 -0.09
CA ILE A 284 -10.55 -4.00 0.15
C ILE A 284 -11.24 -3.99 -1.20
N ALA A 285 -12.31 -4.77 -1.36
CA ALA A 285 -13.09 -4.77 -2.59
C ALA A 285 -14.59 -4.69 -2.30
N THR A 286 -15.34 -4.36 -3.35
CA THR A 286 -16.79 -4.52 -3.35
C THR A 286 -17.15 -6.00 -3.20
N GLU A 287 -18.34 -6.28 -2.69
CA GLU A 287 -18.84 -7.66 -2.59
C GLU A 287 -18.93 -8.36 -3.95
N GLU A 288 -19.35 -7.64 -4.99
CA GLU A 288 -19.41 -8.17 -6.35
C GLU A 288 -18.06 -8.75 -6.80
N VAL A 289 -16.96 -8.02 -6.53
CA VAL A 289 -15.61 -8.46 -6.90
C VAL A 289 -15.08 -9.53 -5.94
N PHE A 290 -15.30 -9.39 -4.64
CA PHE A 290 -14.73 -10.28 -3.63
C PHE A 290 -15.41 -11.66 -3.59
N SER A 291 -16.66 -11.76 -4.03
CA SER A 291 -17.46 -12.99 -3.99
C SER A 291 -16.82 -14.19 -4.70
N VAL A 292 -15.90 -13.95 -5.63
CA VAL A 292 -15.09 -14.98 -6.30
C VAL A 292 -14.25 -15.85 -5.35
N LEU A 293 -14.08 -15.42 -4.10
CA LEU A 293 -13.38 -16.18 -3.06
C LEU A 293 -14.32 -16.89 -2.08
N PHE A 294 -15.65 -16.77 -2.22
CA PHE A 294 -16.59 -17.34 -1.24
C PHE A 294 -16.73 -18.86 -1.37
N ASP A 295 -16.89 -19.37 -2.59
CA ASP A 295 -17.08 -20.81 -2.83
C ASP A 295 -15.83 -21.62 -2.45
N ASN A 296 -14.65 -21.04 -2.64
CA ASN A 296 -13.40 -21.61 -2.19
C ASN A 296 -12.54 -20.53 -1.51
N PRO A 297 -12.66 -20.36 -0.18
CA PRO A 297 -11.91 -19.35 0.58
C PRO A 297 -10.40 -19.62 0.61
N PHE A 298 -9.97 -20.81 0.17
CA PHE A 298 -8.58 -21.21 0.12
C PHE A 298 -7.87 -20.88 -1.21
N LEU A 299 -8.61 -20.43 -2.24
CA LEU A 299 -8.02 -19.93 -3.49
C LEU A 299 -6.98 -18.83 -3.24
N ARG A 300 -7.10 -18.14 -2.11
CA ARG A 300 -6.04 -17.32 -1.57
C ARG A 300 -5.91 -17.38 -0.06
N GLN A 301 -4.72 -17.81 0.36
CA GLN A 301 -4.22 -17.65 1.71
C GLN A 301 -2.86 -16.92 1.68
N SER A 302 -2.53 -16.25 2.78
CA SER A 302 -1.15 -15.92 3.12
C SER A 302 -0.88 -16.49 4.50
N HIS A 303 0.24 -17.18 4.66
CA HIS A 303 0.58 -17.91 5.89
C HIS A 303 0.86 -16.96 7.06
N TYR A 304 1.30 -15.73 6.76
CA TYR A 304 1.55 -14.70 7.74
C TYR A 304 0.47 -13.64 7.64
N HIS A 305 -0.26 -13.50 8.74
CA HIS A 305 -1.17 -12.41 8.99
C HIS A 305 -0.86 -11.90 10.39
N LEU A 306 0.24 -11.15 10.51
CA LEU A 306 0.49 -10.46 11.76
C LEU A 306 -0.57 -9.38 11.92
N TRP A 307 -1.19 -9.39 13.11
CA TRP A 307 -1.64 -8.18 13.79
C TRP A 307 -2.72 -7.34 13.09
N ARG A 308 -3.90 -7.23 13.71
CA ARG A 308 -5.07 -6.57 13.09
C ARG A 308 -5.84 -5.68 14.06
N GLN A 309 -5.18 -4.74 14.71
CA GLN A 309 -5.88 -3.57 15.24
C GLN A 309 -5.56 -2.33 14.42
N PRO A 310 -6.55 -1.49 14.11
CA PRO A 310 -6.32 -0.22 13.42
C PRO A 310 -5.72 0.77 14.41
N ALA A 311 -4.41 0.72 14.58
CA ALA A 311 -3.73 1.66 15.47
C ALA A 311 -3.44 3.01 14.79
N GLY A 312 -3.54 3.07 13.45
CA GLY A 312 -3.44 4.32 12.67
C GLY A 312 -4.73 5.16 12.60
N LEU A 313 -5.80 4.78 13.30
CA LEU A 313 -7.10 5.48 13.24
C LEU A 313 -7.47 6.26 14.52
N CYS A 314 -6.52 6.42 15.45
CA CYS A 314 -6.80 7.02 16.75
C CYS A 314 -6.68 8.56 16.71
N GLY A 315 -7.78 9.23 16.36
CA GLY A 315 -8.14 10.54 16.90
C GLY A 315 -8.91 10.33 18.22
N GLY A 316 -8.61 11.12 19.24
CA GLY A 316 -8.92 10.78 20.64
C GLY A 316 -10.39 10.72 21.02
N ALA A 317 -10.77 9.68 21.76
CA ALA A 317 -11.59 9.72 22.99
C ALA A 317 -11.91 8.29 23.44
N GLY A 318 -11.67 7.98 24.72
CA GLY A 318 -12.38 6.95 25.50
C GLY A 318 -12.20 5.47 25.13
N ASP A 319 -11.83 4.68 26.13
CA ASP A 319 -11.97 3.22 26.11
C ASP A 319 -13.38 2.83 25.61
N HIS A 320 -13.42 2.00 24.56
CA HIS A 320 -14.61 1.46 23.92
C HIS A 320 -15.34 2.32 22.87
N GLN A 321 -14.64 2.94 21.90
CA GLN A 321 -15.12 3.08 20.50
C GLN A 321 -14.09 3.85 19.66
N CYS A 322 -13.15 3.16 19.01
CA CYS A 322 -12.23 3.77 18.06
C CYS A 322 -12.88 3.84 16.66
N VAL A 323 -13.61 4.91 16.37
CA VAL A 323 -14.08 5.30 15.03
C VAL A 323 -13.75 6.79 14.81
N ALA A 324 -13.38 7.12 13.58
CA ALA A 324 -12.73 8.34 13.10
C ALA A 324 -13.37 9.69 13.48
N GLY A 325 -12.53 10.74 13.54
CA GLY A 325 -12.94 12.13 13.40
C GLY A 325 -12.10 13.13 14.21
N ALA A 326 -10.98 13.62 13.67
CA ALA A 326 -10.41 14.89 14.11
C ALA A 326 -10.67 15.91 12.99
N GLU A 327 -11.74 16.68 13.13
CA GLU A 327 -11.98 17.87 12.33
C GLU A 327 -10.89 18.90 12.64
N LEU A 328 -10.08 19.22 11.63
CA LEU A 328 -9.35 20.47 11.59
C LEU A 328 -10.32 21.57 11.13
N THR A 329 -11.16 22.05 12.04
CA THR A 329 -11.76 23.38 11.92
C THR A 329 -11.21 24.23 13.06
N GLY A 330 -10.41 25.24 12.70
CA GLY A 330 -10.01 26.28 13.63
C GLY A 330 -11.18 27.20 13.89
N SER A 331 -11.48 27.45 15.16
CA SER A 331 -12.04 28.69 15.68
C SER A 331 -12.16 28.60 17.21
N GLY A 332 -11.44 29.46 17.93
CA GLY A 332 -11.49 29.60 19.39
C GLY A 332 -10.14 29.97 19.97
#